data_AF-A0A6G4ZUL5-F1
#
_entry.id   AF-A0A6G4ZUL5-F1
#
_cell.length_a   1.000
_cell.length_b   1.000
_cell.length_c   1.000
_cell.angle_alpha   90.00
_cell.angle_beta   90.00
_cell.angle_gamma   90.00
#
_symmetry.space_group_name_H-M   'P 1'
#
loop_
_entity.id
_entity.type
_entity.pdbx_description
1 polymer ?
#
loop_
_entity_poly.entity_id
_entity_poly.type
_entity_poly.pdbx_seq_one_letter_code
_entity_poly.pdbx_strand_id
1 'polypeptide(L)'
;SWLPTMDSLQAHQYFADANEAESWMKEKEPIVGSQDYGKDEDSAEALLKKHEALMADLEAFGNSVEALKEQAQLCRQQEAPIVDQAGKEFVMALYDYTEKSPREVSMKKNDVLALLNSNNKDWWKVEVNDRQGFVPAAYVKKVEAGLSASQQHLAEGNSIGARQAQIEGQYGNLMALGRSRCDKLAESLRAYQLVREAAELAQWIKDKEQVAQVQEVGEDLEQVEVLQKKFDDFMADLKGNEVRLGEMNNIANKLMTLGQTEAAVKIQTQIEDLNQKWQHLQEVTQERAQQLGSAHEVQRFHRDVDETKDWIQEKDEALLADDCGNDLR
;
A
#
# COMPACT_ATOMS: atom_id res chain seq x y z
N SER A 1 21.84 49.28 -11.86
CA SER A 1 21.23 48.73 -10.63
C SER A 1 19.83 48.23 -10.97
N TRP A 2 19.70 46.93 -11.27
CA TRP A 2 18.42 46.27 -11.67
C TRP A 2 18.12 45.00 -10.85
N LEU A 3 18.97 44.67 -9.88
CA LEU A 3 18.89 43.42 -9.10
C LEU A 3 17.69 43.36 -8.11
N PRO A 4 17.30 44.43 -7.38
CA PRO A 4 16.28 44.31 -6.33
C PRO A 4 14.87 43.94 -6.82
N THR A 5 14.56 44.20 -8.10
CA THR A 5 13.24 43.93 -8.70
C THR A 5 13.09 42.49 -9.20
N MET A 6 14.19 41.81 -9.51
CA MET A 6 14.14 40.41 -9.99
C MET A 6 13.95 39.44 -8.83
N ASP A 7 14.59 39.70 -7.68
CA ASP A 7 14.48 38.89 -6.46
C ASP A 7 13.04 38.88 -5.92
N SER A 8 12.38 40.05 -5.93
CA SER A 8 10.99 40.20 -5.53
C SER A 8 10.02 39.45 -6.47
N LEU A 9 10.26 39.46 -7.78
CA LEU A 9 9.39 38.79 -8.76
C LEU A 9 9.45 37.27 -8.65
N GLN A 10 10.63 36.68 -8.45
CA GLN A 10 10.79 35.23 -8.32
C GLN A 10 10.14 34.68 -7.05
N ALA A 11 10.29 35.38 -5.93
CA ALA A 11 9.61 35.04 -4.69
C ALA A 11 8.09 35.11 -4.85
N HIS A 12 7.56 36.16 -5.48
CA HIS A 12 6.12 36.27 -5.77
C HIS A 12 5.60 35.13 -6.65
N GLN A 13 6.36 34.75 -7.68
CA GLN A 13 6.00 33.63 -8.54
C GLN A 13 5.98 32.31 -7.75
N TYR A 14 6.99 32.08 -6.89
CA TYR A 14 7.03 30.90 -6.03
C TYR A 14 5.78 30.79 -5.15
N PHE A 15 5.40 31.88 -4.49
CA PHE A 15 4.21 31.86 -3.64
C PHE A 15 2.92 31.64 -4.43
N ALA A 16 2.82 32.13 -5.67
CA ALA A 16 1.68 31.86 -6.53
C ALA A 16 1.59 30.36 -6.88
N ASP A 17 2.69 29.79 -7.37
CA ASP A 17 2.76 28.37 -7.77
C ASP A 17 2.57 27.43 -6.57
N ALA A 18 3.12 27.80 -5.40
CA ALA A 18 2.94 27.10 -4.14
C ALA A 18 1.46 27.07 -3.70
N ASN A 19 0.75 28.19 -3.82
CA ASN A 19 -0.67 28.26 -3.48
C ASN A 19 -1.53 27.41 -4.43
N GLU A 20 -1.18 27.39 -5.72
CA GLU A 20 -1.84 26.51 -6.70
C GLU A 20 -1.63 25.04 -6.33
N ALA A 21 -0.39 24.65 -6.01
CA ALA A 21 -0.06 23.29 -5.60
C ALA A 21 -0.80 22.85 -4.34
N GLU A 22 -0.84 23.68 -3.30
CA GLU A 22 -1.59 23.40 -2.07
C GLU A 22 -3.10 23.30 -2.32
N SER A 23 -3.65 24.19 -3.16
CA SER A 23 -5.07 24.14 -3.51
C SER A 23 -5.41 22.84 -4.23
N TRP A 24 -4.54 22.41 -5.15
CA TRP A 24 -4.70 21.14 -5.86
C TRP A 24 -4.64 19.95 -4.90
N MET A 25 -3.65 19.89 -4.01
CA MET A 25 -3.53 18.80 -3.04
C MET A 25 -4.74 18.73 -2.10
N LYS A 26 -5.24 19.89 -1.64
CA LYS A 26 -6.43 20.00 -0.80
C LYS A 26 -7.69 19.49 -1.50
N GLU A 27 -7.80 19.66 -2.81
CA GLU A 27 -8.90 19.11 -3.60
C GLU A 27 -8.84 17.57 -3.66
N LYS A 28 -7.64 16.99 -3.73
CA LYS A 28 -7.45 15.53 -3.84
C LYS A 28 -7.52 14.80 -2.50
N GLU A 29 -7.22 15.48 -1.40
CA GLU A 29 -7.25 14.94 -0.04
C GLU A 29 -8.54 14.15 0.31
N PRO A 30 -9.77 14.69 0.11
CA PRO A 30 -10.99 13.93 0.41
C PRO A 30 -11.19 12.71 -0.50
N ILE A 31 -10.62 12.70 -1.70
CA ILE A 31 -10.74 11.59 -2.65
C ILE A 31 -9.85 10.43 -2.20
N VAL A 32 -8.58 10.71 -1.85
CA VAL A 32 -7.65 9.69 -1.34
C VAL A 32 -8.03 9.20 0.06
N GLY A 33 -8.68 10.04 0.87
CA GLY A 33 -9.13 9.72 2.22
C GLY A 33 -10.50 9.03 2.31
N SER A 34 -11.20 8.87 1.18
CA SER A 34 -12.52 8.24 1.16
C SER A 34 -12.49 6.85 1.80
N GLN A 35 -13.58 6.49 2.49
CA GLN A 35 -13.78 5.16 3.11
C GLN A 35 -14.79 4.31 2.32
N ASP A 36 -15.20 4.76 1.13
CA ASP A 36 -16.01 3.96 0.22
C ASP A 36 -15.11 2.97 -0.52
N TYR A 37 -15.28 1.68 -0.24
CA TYR A 37 -14.50 0.57 -0.81
C TYR A 37 -15.32 -0.32 -1.76
N GLY A 38 -16.51 0.14 -2.16
CA GLY A 38 -17.45 -0.67 -2.93
C GLY A 38 -18.34 -1.54 -2.04
N LYS A 39 -19.43 -2.02 -2.65
CA LYS A 39 -20.46 -2.85 -2.00
C LYS A 39 -20.67 -4.21 -2.69
N ASP A 40 -20.00 -4.41 -3.82
CA ASP A 40 -20.02 -5.59 -4.68
C ASP A 40 -18.73 -5.62 -5.53
N GLU A 41 -18.48 -6.73 -6.25
CA GLU A 41 -17.28 -6.93 -7.09
C GLU A 41 -17.12 -5.80 -8.11
N ASP A 42 -18.18 -5.47 -8.85
CA ASP A 42 -18.17 -4.45 -9.91
C ASP A 42 -17.85 -3.05 -9.37
N SER A 43 -18.47 -2.63 -8.26
CA SER A 43 -18.23 -1.33 -7.67
C SER A 43 -16.83 -1.23 -7.05
N ALA A 44 -16.33 -2.28 -6.41
CA ALA A 44 -14.97 -2.32 -5.90
C ALA A 44 -13.93 -2.24 -7.03
N GLU A 45 -14.12 -2.97 -8.13
CA GLU A 45 -13.25 -2.92 -9.30
C GLU A 45 -13.26 -1.54 -9.97
N ALA A 46 -14.45 -0.95 -10.17
CA ALA A 46 -14.57 0.37 -10.75
C ALA A 46 -13.91 1.45 -9.89
N LEU A 47 -14.06 1.38 -8.56
CA LEU A 47 -13.40 2.29 -7.62
C LEU A 47 -11.89 2.12 -7.62
N LEU A 48 -11.38 0.88 -7.63
CA LEU A 48 -9.95 0.59 -7.70
C LEU A 48 -9.34 1.18 -8.96
N LYS A 49 -9.92 0.88 -10.13
CA LYS A 49 -9.44 1.40 -11.42
C LYS A 49 -9.42 2.93 -11.48
N LYS A 50 -10.46 3.58 -10.94
CA LYS A 50 -10.52 5.04 -10.85
C LYS A 50 -9.44 5.59 -9.91
N HIS A 51 -9.18 4.89 -8.81
CA HIS A 51 -8.19 5.28 -7.81
C HIS A 51 -6.76 5.06 -8.30
N GLU A 52 -6.48 4.02 -9.07
CA GLU A 52 -5.19 3.80 -9.76
C GLU A 52 -4.89 4.93 -10.74
N ALA A 53 -5.90 5.38 -11.49
CA ALA A 53 -5.74 6.56 -12.36
C ALA A 53 -5.42 7.82 -11.55
N LEU A 54 -6.10 8.04 -10.41
CA LEU A 54 -5.78 9.13 -9.50
C LEU A 54 -4.34 9.01 -8.96
N MET A 55 -3.88 7.81 -8.59
CA MET A 55 -2.51 7.60 -8.13
C MET A 55 -1.48 7.97 -9.20
N ALA A 56 -1.73 7.61 -10.46
CA ALA A 56 -0.87 8.03 -11.57
C ALA A 56 -0.83 9.57 -11.71
N ASP A 57 -1.96 10.25 -11.54
CA ASP A 57 -2.02 11.72 -11.53
C ASP A 57 -1.23 12.32 -10.35
N LEU A 58 -1.31 11.73 -9.14
CA LEU A 58 -0.53 12.17 -7.98
C LEU A 58 0.97 11.97 -8.20
N GLU A 59 1.38 10.85 -8.80
CA GLU A 59 2.78 10.59 -9.13
C GLU A 59 3.29 11.60 -10.16
N ALA A 60 2.51 11.88 -11.20
CA ALA A 60 2.85 12.89 -12.20
C ALA A 60 2.96 14.31 -11.60
N PHE A 61 2.10 14.64 -10.64
CA PHE A 61 2.16 15.91 -9.90
C PHE A 61 3.44 16.05 -9.04
N GLY A 62 4.12 14.95 -8.73
CA GLY A 62 5.43 14.97 -8.07
C GLY A 62 6.47 15.81 -8.82
N ASN A 63 6.36 15.91 -10.15
CA ASN A 63 7.22 16.78 -10.97
C ASN A 63 7.01 18.26 -10.63
N SER A 64 5.77 18.69 -10.36
CA SER A 64 5.46 20.06 -9.95
C SER A 64 6.01 20.39 -8.56
N VAL A 65 5.98 19.41 -7.65
CA VAL A 65 6.57 19.56 -6.30
C VAL A 65 8.09 19.70 -6.38
N GLU A 66 8.75 18.92 -7.24
CA GLU A 66 10.20 19.04 -7.44
C GLU A 66 10.57 20.36 -8.13
N ALA A 67 9.80 20.81 -9.12
CA ALA A 67 10.01 22.13 -9.75
C ALA A 67 9.89 23.29 -8.73
N LEU A 68 8.88 23.24 -7.85
CA LEU A 68 8.72 24.20 -6.75
C LEU A 68 9.92 24.19 -5.80
N LYS A 69 10.48 23.01 -5.53
CA LYS A 69 11.66 22.86 -4.68
C LYS A 69 12.90 23.50 -5.30
N GLU A 70 13.12 23.30 -6.59
CA GLU A 70 14.19 23.97 -7.34
C GLU A 70 14.02 25.50 -7.30
N GLN A 71 12.80 25.99 -7.53
CA GLN A 71 12.47 27.42 -7.44
C GLN A 71 12.70 27.99 -6.04
N ALA A 72 12.32 27.25 -4.99
CA ALA A 72 12.58 27.62 -3.60
C ALA A 72 14.07 27.69 -3.25
N GLN A 73 14.90 26.85 -3.86
CA GLN A 73 16.35 26.88 -3.70
C GLN A 73 16.97 28.09 -4.42
N LEU A 74 16.50 28.40 -5.63
CA LEU A 74 16.96 29.57 -6.40
C LEU A 74 16.66 30.88 -5.68
N CYS A 75 15.48 31.01 -5.06
CA CYS A 75 15.12 32.18 -4.26
C CYS A 75 16.05 32.34 -3.05
N ARG A 76 16.36 31.23 -2.35
CA ARG A 76 17.27 31.24 -1.18
C ARG A 76 18.72 31.60 -1.53
N GLN A 77 19.21 31.22 -2.72
CA GLN A 77 20.57 31.54 -3.15
C GLN A 77 20.74 33.01 -3.54
N GLN A 78 19.65 33.70 -3.90
CA GLN A 78 19.64 35.12 -4.28
C GLN A 78 19.42 36.04 -3.07
N GLU A 79 18.86 35.54 -1.97
CA GLU A 79 18.89 36.17 -0.65
C GLU A 79 20.32 36.10 -0.05
N ALA A 80 21.27 36.84 -0.62
CA ALA A 80 22.51 37.15 0.09
C ALA A 80 22.16 37.89 1.40
N PRO A 81 22.90 37.68 2.51
CA PRO A 81 22.64 38.42 3.74
C PRO A 81 22.70 39.91 3.40
N ILE A 82 21.58 40.60 3.60
CA ILE A 82 21.53 42.06 3.53
C ILE A 82 22.43 42.54 4.66
N VAL A 83 23.72 42.70 4.38
CA VAL A 83 24.61 43.52 5.21
C VAL A 83 24.07 44.93 5.04
N ASP A 84 23.32 45.35 6.05
CA ASP A 84 22.68 46.66 6.09
C ASP A 84 23.73 47.74 5.75
N GLN A 85 23.42 48.55 4.75
CA GLN A 85 24.36 49.41 4.02
C GLN A 85 24.89 50.61 4.82
N ALA A 86 24.96 50.53 6.14
CA ALA A 86 25.50 51.60 6.97
C ALA A 86 26.58 51.19 7.98
N GLY A 87 26.88 49.89 8.17
CA GLY A 87 27.94 49.46 9.11
C GLY A 87 27.86 50.08 10.52
N LYS A 88 26.68 50.59 10.91
CA LYS A 88 26.46 51.28 12.18
C LYS A 88 26.15 50.22 13.23
N GLU A 89 27.11 49.98 14.11
CA GLU A 89 26.88 49.19 15.30
C GLU A 89 25.95 49.95 16.26
N PHE A 90 25.08 49.26 17.00
CA PHE A 90 24.25 49.84 18.04
C PHE A 90 24.55 49.21 19.40
N VAL A 91 24.33 49.96 20.47
CA VAL A 91 24.44 49.48 21.85
C VAL A 91 23.18 49.82 22.63
N MET A 92 22.80 48.98 23.59
CA MET A 92 21.70 49.21 24.51
C MET A 92 22.23 49.56 25.89
N ALA A 93 21.70 50.61 26.49
CA ALA A 93 22.01 51.02 27.86
C ALA A 93 21.44 50.01 28.87
N LEU A 94 22.28 49.48 29.75
CA LEU A 94 21.89 48.54 30.81
C LEU A 94 21.42 49.26 32.08
N TYR A 95 21.82 50.53 32.25
CA TYR A 95 21.54 51.37 33.41
C TYR A 95 21.32 52.82 32.99
N ASP A 96 20.63 53.58 33.83
CA ASP A 96 20.59 55.04 33.71
C ASP A 96 21.98 55.62 33.94
N TYR A 97 22.37 56.59 33.10
CA TYR A 97 23.61 57.33 33.24
C TYR A 97 23.35 58.81 33.01
N THR A 98 23.80 59.65 33.95
CA THR A 98 23.75 61.10 33.82
C THR A 98 25.15 61.62 33.59
N GLU A 99 25.32 62.43 32.56
CA GLU A 99 26.60 63.03 32.20
C GLU A 99 27.23 63.80 33.37
N LYS A 100 28.53 63.61 33.58
CA LYS A 100 29.30 64.31 34.62
C LYS A 100 30.25 65.35 34.06
N SER A 101 30.46 65.35 32.74
CA SER A 101 31.32 66.29 32.04
C SER A 101 30.77 66.64 30.65
N PRO A 102 31.17 67.77 30.05
CA PRO A 102 30.68 68.18 28.72
C PRO A 102 31.01 67.23 27.57
N ARG A 103 31.89 66.24 27.79
CA ARG A 103 32.29 65.23 26.81
C ARG A 103 31.43 63.96 26.89
N GLU A 104 30.58 63.84 27.90
CA GLU A 104 29.71 62.69 28.13
C GLU A 104 28.29 62.98 27.63
N VAL A 105 27.48 61.93 27.53
CA VAL A 105 26.05 62.04 27.21
C VAL A 105 25.24 61.25 28.23
N SER A 106 24.05 61.77 28.56
CA SER A 106 23.11 61.06 29.42
C SER A 106 22.33 60.01 28.60
N MET A 107 22.03 58.87 29.23
CA MET A 107 21.21 57.80 28.66
C MET A 107 20.33 57.20 29.76
N LYS A 108 19.17 56.68 29.39
CA LYS A 108 18.31 55.89 30.27
C LYS A 108 18.49 54.42 29.98
N LYS A 109 18.24 53.57 30.98
CA LYS A 109 18.20 52.12 30.83
C LYS A 109 17.23 51.76 29.70
N ASN A 110 17.68 50.86 28.83
CA ASN A 110 17.05 50.40 27.58
C ASN A 110 17.09 51.38 26.40
N ASP A 111 17.77 52.54 26.52
CA ASP A 111 18.03 53.38 25.35
C ASP A 111 18.93 52.63 24.35
N VAL A 112 18.61 52.72 23.06
CA VAL A 112 19.44 52.19 21.96
C VAL A 112 20.21 53.33 21.32
N LEU A 113 21.53 53.24 21.35
CA LEU A 113 22.45 54.31 20.95
C LEU A 113 23.29 53.83 19.76
N ALA A 114 23.58 54.72 18.81
CA ALA A 114 24.50 54.41 17.73
C ALA A 114 25.94 54.41 18.27
N LEU A 115 26.65 53.30 18.10
CA LEU A 115 28.02 53.14 18.53
C LEU A 115 28.96 53.73 17.48
N LEU A 116 29.77 54.71 17.89
CA LEU A 116 30.74 55.37 17.03
C LEU A 116 32.17 54.85 17.25
N ASN A 117 32.53 54.47 18.48
CA ASN A 117 33.85 53.92 18.81
C ASN A 117 33.83 53.10 20.11
N SER A 118 34.43 51.90 20.10
CA SER A 118 34.54 51.00 21.27
C SER A 118 35.97 50.53 21.58
N ASN A 119 37.01 51.22 21.08
CA ASN A 119 38.41 50.79 21.22
C ASN A 119 38.97 50.96 22.64
N ASN A 120 38.28 51.71 23.51
CA ASN A 120 38.66 51.92 24.90
C ASN A 120 37.84 50.97 25.80
N LYS A 121 38.48 50.37 26.80
CA LYS A 121 37.85 49.39 27.69
C LYS A 121 36.88 49.99 28.72
N ASP A 122 37.04 51.27 29.04
CA ASP A 122 36.29 51.94 30.10
C ASP A 122 35.22 52.90 29.54
N TRP A 123 35.44 53.51 28.38
CA TRP A 123 34.57 54.56 27.81
C TRP A 123 34.34 54.39 26.32
N TRP A 124 33.08 54.28 25.91
CA TRP A 124 32.69 54.15 24.50
C TRP A 124 32.05 55.43 23.99
N LYS A 125 32.31 55.76 22.72
CA LYS A 125 31.73 56.94 22.07
C LYS A 125 30.44 56.53 21.37
N VAL A 126 29.35 57.22 21.70
CA VAL A 126 28.00 56.97 21.20
C VAL A 126 27.34 58.26 20.72
N GLU A 127 26.28 58.13 19.93
CA GLU A 127 25.42 59.21 19.48
C GLU A 127 23.99 59.01 19.98
N VAL A 128 23.45 60.02 20.66
CA VAL A 128 22.10 60.04 21.26
C VAL A 128 21.44 61.36 20.89
N ASN A 129 20.30 61.33 20.17
CA ASN A 129 19.54 62.52 19.77
C ASN A 129 20.43 63.63 19.16
N ASP A 130 21.24 63.28 18.15
CA ASP A 130 22.20 64.17 17.46
C ASP A 130 23.33 64.73 18.33
N ARG A 131 23.49 64.22 19.56
CA ARG A 131 24.58 64.57 20.46
C ARG A 131 25.56 63.42 20.62
N GLN A 132 26.84 63.68 20.33
CA GLN A 132 27.91 62.71 20.51
C GLN A 132 28.64 62.90 21.84
N GLY A 133 28.90 61.80 22.53
CA GLY A 133 29.71 61.83 23.75
C GLY A 133 30.08 60.43 24.23
N PHE A 134 30.74 60.39 25.38
CA PHE A 134 31.20 59.15 26.01
C PHE A 134 30.21 58.63 27.05
N VAL A 135 30.08 57.30 27.11
CA VAL A 135 29.38 56.56 28.16
C VAL A 135 30.28 55.46 28.70
N PRO A 136 30.12 55.04 29.98
CA PRO A 136 30.89 53.92 30.51
C PRO A 136 30.61 52.64 29.73
N ALA A 137 31.67 51.96 29.27
CA ALA A 137 31.54 50.70 28.52
C ALA A 137 30.77 49.62 29.29
N ALA A 138 30.95 49.56 30.61
CA ALA A 138 30.25 48.64 31.49
C ALA A 138 28.73 48.89 31.58
N TYR A 139 28.25 50.05 31.11
CA TYR A 139 26.84 50.45 31.19
C TYR A 139 26.09 50.19 29.89
N VAL A 140 26.75 49.67 28.85
CA VAL A 140 26.16 49.43 27.54
C VAL A 140 26.50 48.02 27.04
N LYS A 141 25.61 47.42 26.24
CA LYS A 141 25.83 46.13 25.58
C LYS A 141 25.61 46.26 24.08
N LYS A 142 26.48 45.69 23.25
CA LYS A 142 26.26 45.64 21.79
C LYS A 142 24.93 44.94 21.46
N VAL A 143 24.14 45.56 20.61
CA VAL A 143 22.91 44.98 20.04
C VAL A 143 23.33 44.29 18.75
N GLU A 144 23.19 42.97 18.70
CA GLU A 144 23.33 42.24 17.43
C GLU A 144 22.18 42.65 16.51
N ALA A 145 22.48 43.00 15.27
CA ALA A 145 21.49 43.30 14.25
C ALA A 145 20.75 42.01 13.85
N GLY A 146 19.81 41.58 14.69
CA GLY A 146 18.90 40.48 14.43
C GLY A 146 17.47 40.94 14.69
N LEU A 147 16.56 40.63 13.76
CA LEU A 147 15.12 40.80 13.93
C LEU A 147 14.67 40.25 15.29
N SER A 148 13.71 40.91 15.95
CA SER A 148 13.22 40.45 17.26
C SER A 148 12.67 39.01 17.17
N ALA A 149 12.74 38.24 18.26
CA ALA A 149 12.29 36.83 18.28
C ALA A 149 10.85 36.62 17.78
N SER A 150 9.94 37.59 18.00
CA SER A 150 8.58 37.54 17.45
C SER A 150 8.50 37.82 15.94
N GLN A 151 9.39 38.65 15.41
CA GLN A 151 9.53 38.88 13.96
C GLN A 151 10.25 37.73 13.27
N GLN A 152 11.22 37.09 13.94
CA GLN A 152 11.86 35.85 13.46
C GLN A 152 10.84 34.71 13.38
N HIS A 153 10.00 34.51 14.39
CA HIS A 153 9.00 33.44 14.38
C HIS A 153 7.87 33.65 13.35
N LEU A 154 7.50 34.92 13.04
CA LEU A 154 6.59 35.23 11.93
C LEU A 154 7.26 35.13 10.56
N ALA A 155 8.55 35.44 10.44
CA ALA A 155 9.31 35.31 9.20
C ALA A 155 9.67 33.85 8.89
N GLU A 156 9.93 33.02 9.90
CA GLU A 156 10.24 31.59 9.75
C GLU A 156 9.05 30.81 9.20
N GLY A 157 7.84 31.03 9.74
CA GLY A 157 6.61 30.38 9.26
C GLY A 157 6.15 30.84 7.87
N ASN A 158 6.60 32.01 7.41
CA ASN A 158 6.30 32.55 6.09
C ASN A 158 7.51 32.50 5.14
N SER A 159 8.58 31.82 5.55
CA SER A 159 9.78 31.66 4.71
C SER A 159 9.50 30.68 3.58
N ILE A 160 10.12 30.93 2.43
CA ILE A 160 10.09 30.02 1.26
C ILE A 160 10.53 28.60 1.66
N GLY A 161 11.51 28.48 2.56
CA GLY A 161 11.99 27.20 3.06
C GLY A 161 10.95 26.43 3.88
N ALA A 162 10.28 27.09 4.83
CA ALA A 162 9.24 26.46 5.63
C ALA A 162 8.02 26.08 4.79
N ARG A 163 7.63 26.95 3.85
CA ARG A 163 6.53 26.68 2.91
C ARG A 163 6.82 25.49 2.02
N GLN A 164 8.04 25.39 1.49
CA GLN A 164 8.45 24.23 0.68
C GLN A 164 8.37 22.93 1.47
N ALA A 165 8.87 22.93 2.72
CA ALA A 165 8.81 21.75 3.58
C ALA A 165 7.36 21.33 3.90
N GLN A 166 6.46 22.30 4.06
CA GLN A 166 5.03 22.04 4.25
C GLN A 166 4.43 21.35 3.01
N ILE A 167 4.72 21.84 1.81
CA ILE A 167 4.21 21.27 0.55
C ILE A 167 4.70 19.83 0.36
N GLU A 168 6.00 19.59 0.57
CA GLU A 168 6.58 18.24 0.50
C GLU A 168 5.92 17.29 1.52
N GLY A 169 5.67 17.79 2.75
CA GLY A 169 4.98 17.03 3.78
C GLY A 169 3.53 16.70 3.43
N GLN A 170 2.78 17.67 2.89
CA GLN A 170 1.40 17.47 2.43
C GLN A 170 1.34 16.47 1.28
N TYR A 171 2.23 16.60 0.28
CA TYR A 171 2.32 15.67 -0.84
C TYR A 171 2.67 14.25 -0.38
N GLY A 172 3.64 14.11 0.52
CA GLY A 172 4.01 12.81 1.10
C GLY A 172 2.84 12.15 1.84
N ASN A 173 2.08 12.91 2.63
CA ASN A 173 0.88 12.40 3.31
C ASN A 173 -0.21 12.00 2.31
N LEU A 174 -0.46 12.81 1.28
CA LEU A 174 -1.43 12.53 0.23
C LEU A 174 -1.09 11.22 -0.50
N MET A 175 0.18 11.00 -0.84
CA MET A 175 0.66 9.76 -1.43
C MET A 175 0.50 8.55 -0.49
N ALA A 176 0.79 8.71 0.80
CA ALA A 176 0.62 7.65 1.79
C ALA A 176 -0.86 7.24 1.95
N LEU A 177 -1.76 8.22 2.06
CA LEU A 177 -3.22 7.99 2.09
C LEU A 177 -3.71 7.34 0.80
N GLY A 178 -3.24 7.83 -0.35
CA GLY A 178 -3.58 7.28 -1.66
C GLY A 178 -3.19 5.82 -1.79
N ARG A 179 -1.96 5.44 -1.41
CA ARG A 179 -1.50 4.04 -1.41
C ARG A 179 -2.33 3.18 -0.46
N SER A 180 -2.54 3.64 0.78
CA SER A 180 -3.35 2.92 1.75
C SER A 180 -4.78 2.65 1.27
N ARG A 181 -5.40 3.63 0.59
CA ARG A 181 -6.72 3.45 -0.02
C ARG A 181 -6.68 2.47 -1.20
N CYS A 182 -5.62 2.49 -2.01
CA CYS A 182 -5.43 1.53 -3.10
C CYS A 182 -5.40 0.09 -2.56
N ASP A 183 -4.59 -0.15 -1.53
CA ASP A 183 -4.47 -1.47 -0.89
C ASP A 183 -5.84 -1.96 -0.38
N LYS A 184 -6.59 -1.10 0.34
CA LYS A 184 -7.93 -1.44 0.84
C LYS A 184 -8.96 -1.70 -0.26
N LEU A 185 -8.89 -0.98 -1.39
CA LEU A 185 -9.76 -1.23 -2.55
C LEU A 185 -9.43 -2.57 -3.21
N ALA A 186 -8.15 -2.90 -3.35
CA ALA A 186 -7.71 -4.19 -3.88
C ALA A 186 -8.11 -5.35 -2.96
N GLU A 187 -8.00 -5.17 -1.64
CA GLU A 187 -8.48 -6.13 -0.64
C GLU A 187 -9.99 -6.36 -0.72
N SER A 188 -10.77 -5.27 -0.81
CA SER A 188 -12.24 -5.32 -0.97
C SER A 188 -12.62 -6.09 -2.24
N LEU A 189 -11.99 -5.77 -3.38
CA LEU A 189 -12.22 -6.48 -4.63
C LEU A 189 -11.88 -7.98 -4.50
N ARG A 190 -10.73 -8.31 -3.91
CA ARG A 190 -10.32 -9.71 -3.74
C ARG A 190 -11.28 -10.48 -2.84
N ALA A 191 -11.83 -9.85 -1.82
CA ALA A 191 -12.83 -10.43 -0.94
C ALA A 191 -14.12 -10.81 -1.69
N TYR A 192 -14.64 -9.93 -2.55
CA TYR A 192 -15.81 -10.25 -3.37
C TYR A 192 -15.54 -11.37 -4.38
N GLN A 193 -14.38 -11.34 -5.05
CA GLN A 193 -13.95 -12.41 -5.95
C GLN A 193 -13.88 -13.76 -5.24
N LEU A 194 -13.36 -13.78 -4.00
CA LEU A 194 -13.25 -15.01 -3.21
C LEU A 194 -14.63 -15.60 -2.90
N VAL A 195 -15.60 -14.76 -2.55
CA VAL A 195 -16.98 -15.19 -2.27
C VAL A 195 -17.62 -15.79 -3.53
N ARG A 196 -17.46 -15.16 -4.70
CA ARG A 196 -17.96 -15.69 -5.97
C ARG A 196 -17.30 -17.02 -6.31
N GLU A 197 -15.97 -17.09 -6.25
CA GLU A 197 -15.19 -18.31 -6.49
C GLU A 197 -15.60 -19.45 -5.54
N ALA A 198 -15.91 -19.13 -4.28
CA ALA A 198 -16.38 -20.09 -3.29
C ALA A 198 -17.78 -20.63 -3.61
N ALA A 199 -18.69 -19.76 -4.05
CA ALA A 199 -20.02 -20.17 -4.46
C ALA A 199 -19.98 -21.08 -5.70
N GLU A 200 -19.13 -20.76 -6.68
CA GLU A 200 -18.90 -21.59 -7.87
C GLU A 200 -18.35 -22.96 -7.50
N LEU A 201 -17.33 -23.01 -6.62
CA LEU A 201 -16.76 -24.28 -6.17
C LEU A 201 -17.74 -25.08 -5.33
N ALA A 202 -18.54 -24.44 -4.47
CA ALA A 202 -19.59 -25.10 -3.70
C ALA A 202 -20.66 -25.75 -4.61
N GLN A 203 -21.07 -25.07 -5.68
CA GLN A 203 -22.00 -25.63 -6.65
C GLN A 203 -21.35 -26.79 -7.41
N TRP A 204 -20.09 -26.65 -7.82
CA TRP A 204 -19.34 -27.74 -8.46
C TRP A 204 -19.22 -28.96 -7.55
N ILE A 205 -18.93 -28.78 -6.25
CA ILE A 205 -18.87 -29.87 -5.27
C ILE A 205 -20.20 -30.61 -5.23
N LYS A 206 -21.31 -29.87 -5.10
CA LYS A 206 -22.65 -30.45 -5.06
C LYS A 206 -22.96 -31.27 -6.31
N ASP A 207 -22.59 -30.77 -7.50
CA ASP A 207 -22.81 -31.49 -8.75
C ASP A 207 -21.96 -32.77 -8.82
N LYS A 208 -20.72 -32.73 -8.31
CA LYS A 208 -19.81 -33.88 -8.28
C LYS A 208 -20.18 -34.91 -7.21
N GLU A 209 -20.72 -34.50 -6.07
CA GLU A 209 -21.29 -35.38 -5.05
C GLU A 209 -22.42 -36.24 -5.63
N GLN A 210 -23.30 -35.64 -6.43
CA GLN A 210 -24.38 -36.39 -7.11
C GLN A 210 -23.84 -37.46 -8.07
N VAL A 211 -22.76 -37.16 -8.78
CA VAL A 211 -22.10 -38.13 -9.68
C VAL A 211 -21.42 -39.25 -8.88
N ALA A 212 -20.77 -38.91 -7.76
CA ALA A 212 -20.08 -39.89 -6.92
C ALA A 212 -21.04 -40.87 -6.24
N GLN A 213 -22.27 -40.45 -5.94
CA GLN A 213 -23.31 -41.26 -5.30
C GLN A 213 -24.05 -42.21 -6.25
N VAL A 214 -23.74 -42.20 -7.55
CA VAL A 214 -24.32 -43.15 -8.51
C VAL A 214 -23.89 -44.57 -8.13
N GLN A 215 -24.86 -45.44 -7.79
CA GLN A 215 -24.58 -46.79 -7.31
C GLN A 215 -24.35 -47.82 -8.42
N GLU A 216 -24.57 -47.46 -9.69
CA GLU A 216 -24.41 -48.36 -10.83
C GLU A 216 -22.98 -48.92 -10.89
N VAL A 217 -22.87 -50.24 -10.93
CA VAL A 217 -21.63 -50.98 -11.16
C VAL A 217 -21.85 -51.80 -12.43
N GLY A 218 -20.90 -51.73 -13.37
CA GLY A 218 -21.03 -52.32 -14.70
C GLY A 218 -21.39 -53.81 -14.65
N GLU A 219 -22.19 -54.27 -15.62
CA GLU A 219 -22.71 -55.64 -15.66
C GLU A 219 -21.64 -56.66 -16.07
N ASP A 220 -20.62 -56.22 -16.78
CA ASP A 220 -19.48 -57.00 -17.25
C ASP A 220 -18.15 -56.25 -17.00
N LEU A 221 -17.04 -56.94 -17.24
CA LEU A 221 -15.71 -56.40 -16.99
C LEU A 221 -15.39 -55.17 -17.87
N GLU A 222 -15.79 -55.17 -19.14
CA GLU A 222 -15.53 -54.06 -20.06
C GLU A 222 -16.25 -52.79 -19.59
N GLN A 223 -17.51 -52.91 -19.18
CA GLN A 223 -18.28 -51.81 -18.61
C GLN A 223 -17.65 -51.27 -17.32
N VAL A 224 -17.18 -52.15 -16.43
CA VAL A 224 -16.50 -51.72 -15.20
C VAL A 224 -15.19 -50.99 -15.49
N GLU A 225 -14.37 -51.49 -16.43
CA GLU A 225 -13.13 -50.82 -16.85
C GLU A 225 -13.40 -49.42 -17.45
N VAL A 226 -14.48 -49.29 -18.24
CA VAL A 226 -14.93 -47.98 -18.75
C VAL A 226 -15.35 -47.04 -17.63
N LEU A 227 -16.09 -47.52 -16.63
CA LEU A 227 -16.49 -46.72 -15.47
C LEU A 227 -15.28 -46.32 -14.61
N GLN A 228 -14.32 -47.21 -14.40
CA GLN A 228 -13.07 -46.91 -13.71
C GLN A 228 -12.27 -45.82 -14.43
N LYS A 229 -12.11 -45.92 -15.75
CA LYS A 229 -11.42 -44.90 -16.53
C LYS A 229 -12.09 -43.52 -16.42
N LYS A 230 -13.42 -43.46 -16.53
CA LYS A 230 -14.17 -42.21 -16.33
C LYS A 230 -14.01 -41.66 -14.91
N PHE A 231 -13.90 -42.56 -13.93
CA PHE A 231 -13.69 -42.18 -12.53
C PHE A 231 -12.27 -41.66 -12.29
N ASP A 232 -11.25 -42.19 -12.99
CA ASP A 232 -9.89 -41.66 -12.94
C ASP A 232 -9.82 -40.22 -13.48
N ASP A 233 -10.50 -39.93 -14.59
CA ASP A 233 -10.63 -38.57 -15.14
C ASP A 233 -11.31 -37.63 -14.11
N PHE A 234 -12.35 -38.12 -13.44
CA PHE A 234 -13.04 -37.39 -12.37
C PHE A 234 -12.11 -37.13 -11.15
N MET A 235 -11.25 -38.08 -10.78
CA MET A 235 -10.27 -37.91 -9.70
C MET A 235 -9.16 -36.90 -10.06
N ALA A 236 -8.79 -36.81 -11.34
CA ALA A 236 -7.87 -35.79 -11.82
C ALA A 236 -8.45 -34.37 -11.66
N ASP A 237 -9.74 -34.19 -12.00
CA ASP A 237 -10.46 -32.92 -11.80
C ASP A 237 -10.51 -32.53 -10.31
N LEU A 238 -10.76 -33.50 -9.43
CA LEU A 238 -10.75 -33.31 -7.96
C LEU A 238 -9.40 -32.76 -7.49
N LYS A 239 -8.30 -33.35 -7.93
CA LYS A 239 -6.96 -32.91 -7.54
C LYS A 239 -6.67 -31.47 -7.96
N GLY A 240 -7.17 -31.04 -9.13
CA GLY A 240 -7.07 -29.64 -9.56
C GLY A 240 -7.81 -28.68 -8.62
N ASN A 241 -9.01 -29.07 -8.17
CA ASN A 241 -9.83 -28.25 -7.28
C ASN A 241 -9.32 -28.25 -5.83
N GLU A 242 -8.59 -29.27 -5.39
CA GLU A 242 -7.91 -29.27 -4.09
C GLU A 242 -6.91 -28.10 -3.97
N VAL A 243 -6.15 -27.84 -5.04
CA VAL A 243 -5.22 -26.70 -5.10
C VAL A 243 -5.98 -25.38 -5.02
N ARG A 244 -7.07 -25.24 -5.79
CA ARG A 244 -7.93 -24.05 -5.77
C ARG A 244 -8.49 -23.79 -4.37
N LEU A 245 -8.97 -24.82 -3.67
CA LEU A 245 -9.44 -24.71 -2.29
C LEU A 245 -8.32 -24.28 -1.33
N GLY A 246 -7.10 -24.81 -1.50
CA GLY A 246 -5.93 -24.39 -0.72
C GLY A 246 -5.59 -22.92 -0.91
N GLU A 247 -5.63 -22.41 -2.14
CA GLU A 247 -5.41 -20.99 -2.45
C GLU A 247 -6.49 -20.10 -1.81
N MET A 248 -7.75 -20.51 -1.89
CA MET A 248 -8.87 -19.80 -1.27
C MET A 248 -8.74 -19.70 0.26
N ASN A 249 -8.34 -20.80 0.92
CA ASN A 249 -8.03 -20.82 2.36
C ASN A 249 -6.89 -19.84 2.70
N ASN A 250 -5.83 -19.81 1.90
CA ASN A 250 -4.72 -18.89 2.12
C ASN A 250 -5.15 -17.42 2.01
N ILE A 251 -6.04 -17.11 1.08
CA ILE A 251 -6.54 -15.74 0.86
C ILE A 251 -7.48 -15.33 1.99
N ALA A 252 -8.39 -16.21 2.42
CA ALA A 252 -9.26 -15.98 3.58
C ALA A 252 -8.46 -15.68 4.85
N ASN A 253 -7.41 -16.47 5.12
CA ASN A 253 -6.52 -16.26 6.27
C ASN A 253 -5.80 -14.90 6.21
N LYS A 254 -5.32 -14.49 5.02
CA LYS A 254 -4.69 -13.17 4.85
C LYS A 254 -5.67 -12.03 5.13
N LEU A 255 -6.90 -12.12 4.61
CA LEU A 255 -7.95 -11.13 4.87
C LEU A 255 -8.25 -11.01 6.37
N MET A 256 -8.23 -12.12 7.13
CA MET A 256 -8.38 -12.08 8.59
C MET A 256 -7.23 -11.36 9.31
N THR A 257 -5.99 -11.56 8.88
CA THR A 257 -4.82 -10.95 9.53
C THR A 257 -4.73 -9.43 9.34
N LEU A 258 -5.34 -8.91 8.28
CA LEU A 258 -5.28 -7.49 7.91
C LEU A 258 -6.39 -6.65 8.54
N GLY A 259 -7.47 -7.28 9.00
CA GLY A 259 -8.51 -6.62 9.78
C GLY A 259 -9.71 -7.52 10.05
N GLN A 260 -10.13 -7.59 11.32
CA GLN A 260 -11.35 -8.31 11.72
C GLN A 260 -12.59 -7.49 11.39
N THR A 261 -12.95 -7.45 10.10
CA THR A 261 -14.21 -6.86 9.65
C THR A 261 -15.33 -7.90 9.70
N GLU A 262 -16.59 -7.45 9.80
CA GLU A 262 -17.75 -8.34 9.70
C GLU A 262 -17.75 -9.14 8.37
N ALA A 263 -17.26 -8.51 7.29
CA ALA A 263 -17.08 -9.16 6.00
C ALA A 263 -16.03 -10.29 6.05
N ALA A 264 -14.88 -10.05 6.70
CA ALA A 264 -13.85 -11.08 6.86
C ALA A 264 -14.36 -12.29 7.66
N VAL A 265 -15.14 -12.06 8.71
CA VAL A 265 -15.76 -13.15 9.49
C VAL A 265 -16.75 -13.95 8.62
N LYS A 266 -17.59 -13.29 7.83
CA LYS A 266 -18.53 -13.97 6.92
C LYS A 266 -17.80 -14.82 5.87
N ILE A 267 -16.71 -14.31 5.31
CA ILE A 267 -15.87 -15.04 4.35
C ILE A 267 -15.28 -16.28 5.01
N GLN A 268 -14.76 -16.14 6.22
CA GLN A 268 -14.19 -17.26 6.96
C GLN A 268 -15.22 -18.37 7.18
N THR A 269 -16.43 -18.02 7.63
CA THR A 269 -17.52 -18.99 7.80
C THR A 269 -17.88 -19.69 6.49
N GLN A 270 -17.91 -18.97 5.36
CA GLN A 270 -18.19 -19.58 4.06
C GLN A 270 -17.09 -20.54 3.61
N ILE A 271 -15.82 -20.21 3.87
CA ILE A 271 -14.68 -21.07 3.54
C ILE A 271 -14.65 -22.31 4.44
N GLU A 272 -15.02 -22.19 5.71
CA GLU A 272 -15.16 -23.33 6.63
C GLU A 272 -16.27 -24.30 6.17
N ASP A 273 -17.44 -23.78 5.79
CA ASP A 273 -18.53 -24.58 5.21
C ASP A 273 -18.09 -25.26 3.90
N LEU A 274 -17.35 -24.54 3.05
CA LEU A 274 -16.80 -25.09 1.81
C LEU A 274 -15.80 -26.22 2.08
N ASN A 275 -14.93 -26.08 3.09
CA ASN A 275 -14.01 -27.13 3.51
C ASN A 275 -14.77 -28.37 4.01
N GLN A 276 -15.87 -28.21 4.74
CA GLN A 276 -16.69 -29.35 5.19
C GLN A 276 -17.33 -30.09 4.01
N LYS A 277 -17.89 -29.36 3.04
CA LYS A 277 -18.42 -29.95 1.80
C LYS A 277 -17.33 -30.67 1.01
N TRP A 278 -16.13 -30.10 0.95
CA TRP A 278 -14.99 -30.73 0.30
C TRP A 278 -14.59 -32.06 0.97
N GLN A 279 -14.52 -32.08 2.31
CA GLN A 279 -14.23 -33.31 3.06
C GLN A 279 -15.30 -34.37 2.78
N HIS A 280 -16.58 -34.00 2.78
CA HIS A 280 -17.65 -34.93 2.45
C HIS A 280 -17.54 -35.48 1.03
N LEU A 281 -17.24 -34.64 0.04
CA LEU A 281 -16.98 -35.08 -1.33
C LEU A 281 -15.82 -36.08 -1.38
N GLN A 282 -14.73 -35.85 -0.63
CA GLN A 282 -13.60 -36.78 -0.55
C GLN A 282 -14.03 -38.15 0.03
N GLU A 283 -14.88 -38.16 1.05
CA GLU A 283 -15.41 -39.40 1.64
C GLU A 283 -16.23 -40.20 0.63
N VAL A 284 -17.25 -39.60 0.00
CA VAL A 284 -18.14 -40.31 -0.94
C VAL A 284 -17.41 -40.76 -2.20
N THR A 285 -16.37 -40.03 -2.62
CA THR A 285 -15.55 -40.43 -3.76
C THR A 285 -14.60 -41.56 -3.42
N GLN A 286 -14.09 -41.62 -2.19
CA GLN A 286 -13.33 -42.76 -1.70
C GLN A 286 -14.21 -44.03 -1.64
N GLU A 287 -15.44 -43.92 -1.17
CA GLU A 287 -16.41 -45.04 -1.18
C GLU A 287 -16.69 -45.54 -2.60
N ARG A 288 -16.91 -44.62 -3.54
CA ARG A 288 -17.13 -44.96 -4.96
C ARG A 288 -15.93 -45.68 -5.59
N ALA A 289 -14.71 -45.23 -5.27
CA ALA A 289 -13.48 -45.88 -5.73
C ALA A 289 -13.39 -47.34 -5.25
N GLN A 290 -13.72 -47.58 -3.97
CA GLN A 290 -13.74 -48.93 -3.40
C GLN A 290 -14.80 -49.81 -4.04
N GLN A 291 -16.00 -49.26 -4.32
CA GLN A 291 -17.08 -49.98 -4.98
C GLN A 291 -16.69 -50.42 -6.40
N LEU A 292 -16.12 -49.51 -7.21
CA LEU A 292 -15.66 -49.83 -8.57
C LEU A 292 -14.48 -50.82 -8.57
N GLY A 293 -13.55 -50.68 -7.62
CA GLY A 293 -12.45 -51.63 -7.43
C GLY A 293 -12.95 -53.04 -7.12
N SER A 294 -13.90 -53.16 -6.19
CA SER A 294 -14.51 -54.44 -5.81
C SER A 294 -15.29 -55.07 -6.96
N ALA A 295 -16.07 -54.27 -7.70
CA ALA A 295 -16.80 -54.75 -8.88
C ALA A 295 -15.84 -55.27 -9.97
N HIS A 296 -14.72 -54.58 -10.19
CA HIS A 296 -13.71 -54.99 -11.17
C HIS A 296 -13.08 -56.33 -10.79
N GLU A 297 -12.75 -56.54 -9.51
CA GLU A 297 -12.20 -57.82 -9.04
C GLU A 297 -13.18 -58.99 -9.26
N VAL A 298 -14.47 -58.78 -8.96
CA VAL A 298 -15.52 -59.78 -9.17
C VAL A 298 -15.70 -60.09 -10.65
N GLN A 299 -15.80 -59.08 -11.51
CA GLN A 299 -16.01 -59.29 -12.94
C GLN A 299 -14.79 -59.94 -13.62
N ARG A 300 -13.58 -59.58 -13.20
CA ARG A 300 -12.36 -60.25 -13.66
C ARG A 300 -12.36 -61.73 -13.30
N PHE A 301 -12.73 -62.05 -12.06
CA PHE A 301 -12.82 -63.44 -11.62
C PHE A 301 -13.86 -64.24 -12.43
N HIS A 302 -15.04 -63.68 -12.70
CA HIS A 302 -16.04 -64.35 -13.54
C HIS A 302 -15.50 -64.64 -14.95
N ARG A 303 -14.84 -63.66 -15.59
CA ARG A 303 -14.19 -63.86 -16.89
C ARG A 303 -13.15 -64.97 -16.84
N ASP A 304 -12.26 -64.97 -15.84
CA ASP A 304 -11.22 -65.99 -15.68
C ASP A 304 -11.83 -67.40 -15.49
N VAL A 305 -12.96 -67.50 -14.77
CA VAL A 305 -13.71 -68.75 -14.60
C VAL A 305 -14.33 -69.24 -15.90
N ASP A 306 -14.97 -68.35 -16.66
CA ASP A 306 -15.59 -68.70 -17.95
C ASP A 306 -14.53 -69.12 -18.98
N GLU A 307 -13.40 -68.40 -19.07
CA GLU A 307 -12.26 -68.78 -19.91
C GLU A 307 -11.70 -70.17 -19.52
N THR A 308 -11.60 -70.44 -18.21
CA THR A 308 -11.15 -71.75 -17.71
C THR A 308 -12.15 -72.86 -18.06
N LYS A 309 -13.44 -72.59 -17.95
CA LYS A 309 -14.50 -73.54 -18.27
C LYS A 309 -14.51 -73.87 -19.76
N ASP A 310 -14.41 -72.86 -20.62
CA ASP A 310 -14.34 -73.03 -22.07
C ASP A 310 -13.09 -73.83 -22.46
N TRP A 311 -11.94 -73.57 -21.81
CA TRP A 311 -10.73 -74.35 -22.01
C TRP A 311 -10.89 -75.82 -21.61
N ILE A 312 -11.52 -76.11 -20.47
CA ILE A 312 -11.82 -77.49 -20.04
C ILE A 312 -12.71 -78.18 -21.07
N GLN A 313 -13.78 -77.52 -21.50
CA GLN A 313 -14.71 -78.06 -22.48
C GLN A 313 -13.99 -78.37 -23.81
N GLU A 314 -13.14 -77.47 -24.29
CA GLU A 314 -12.33 -77.69 -25.50
C GLU A 314 -11.43 -78.94 -25.36
N LYS A 315 -10.81 -79.15 -24.18
CA LYS A 315 -9.97 -80.33 -23.92
C LYS A 315 -10.79 -81.61 -23.82
N ASP A 316 -11.95 -81.58 -23.18
CA ASP A 316 -12.84 -82.73 -23.10
C ASP A 316 -13.35 -83.14 -24.50
N GLU A 317 -13.74 -82.17 -25.33
CA GLU A 317 -14.15 -82.41 -26.72
C GLU A 317 -13.00 -82.99 -27.55
N ALA A 318 -11.78 -82.49 -27.38
CA ALA A 318 -10.60 -83.01 -28.06
C ALA A 318 -10.24 -84.45 -27.64
N LEU A 319 -10.40 -84.78 -26.35
CA LEU A 319 -10.19 -86.15 -25.85
C LEU A 319 -11.26 -87.13 -26.35
N LEU A 320 -12.50 -86.68 -26.53
CA LEU A 320 -13.57 -87.48 -27.13
C LEU A 320 -13.41 -87.66 -28.64
N ALA A 321 -12.71 -86.72 -29.29
CA ALA A 321 -12.41 -86.75 -30.71
C ALA A 321 -11.23 -87.67 -31.08
N ASP A 322 -10.72 -88.47 -30.14
CA ASP A 322 -9.63 -89.43 -30.40
C ASP A 322 -10.10 -90.49 -31.42
N ASP A 323 -9.82 -90.19 -32.69
CA ASP A 323 -9.68 -91.13 -33.79
C ASP A 323 -8.63 -92.15 -33.33
N CYS A 324 -9.10 -93.32 -32.88
CA CYS A 324 -8.26 -94.49 -32.71
C CYS A 324 -7.60 -94.76 -34.06
N GLY A 325 -6.42 -94.16 -34.27
CA GLY A 325 -5.69 -94.17 -35.51
C GLY A 325 -5.71 -95.58 -36.08
N ASN A 326 -6.38 -95.71 -37.21
CA ASN A 326 -6.66 -96.99 -37.84
C ASN A 326 -5.42 -97.54 -38.57
N ASP A 327 -4.23 -97.40 -37.97
CA ASP A 327 -3.00 -97.92 -38.54
C ASP A 327 -2.86 -99.40 -38.15
N LEU A 328 -3.58 -100.21 -38.93
CA LEU A 328 -3.32 -101.63 -39.12
C LEU A 328 -2.05 -101.81 -39.94
N ARG A 329 -1.01 -102.44 -39.37
CA ARG A 329 -0.33 -103.59 -39.99
C ARG A 329 0.61 -104.37 -39.09
#